data_AF-A0A2M7NXU4-F1
#
_entry.id   AF-A0A2M7NXU4-F1
#
_cell.length_a   1.000
_cell.length_b   1.000
_cell.length_c   1.000
_cell.angle_alpha   90.00
_cell.angle_beta   90.00
_cell.angle_gamma   90.00
#
_symmetry.space_group_name_H-M   'P 1'
#
loop_
_entity.id
_entity.type
_entity.pdbx_description
1 polymer ?
#
loop_
_entity_poly.entity_id
_entity_poly.type
_entity_poly.pdbx_seq_one_letter_code
_entity_poly.pdbx_strand_id
1 'polypeptide(L)'
;MQAITDIITSQSVIQVDFADVKAIMKDAGKALMGIGEGQGEKRTQDAITRAMDSPLLEDISITGARGLLVNITGNPQNLTFFEVAEAMDIVKKEVSKDCHVYFGQTYDSAFEDNVKVTVVATNFEEKSEREEAPVDGFETRFAVPEEPDAVDVPPGMRKKSY
;
A
#
# COMPACT_ATOMS: atom_id res chain seq x y z
N MET A 1 7.69 -16.53 9.13
CA MET A 1 6.45 -17.35 9.26
C MET A 1 5.73 -17.18 10.59
N GLN A 2 6.36 -16.76 11.69
CA GLN A 2 5.69 -16.60 13.00
C GLN A 2 4.65 -15.47 13.04
N ALA A 3 4.93 -14.33 12.41
CA ALA A 3 4.03 -13.17 12.44
C ALA A 3 2.63 -13.41 11.85
N ILE A 4 2.54 -14.22 10.79
CA ILE A 4 1.27 -14.56 10.12
C ILE A 4 0.50 -15.59 10.95
N THR A 5 1.22 -16.53 11.58
CA THR A 5 0.63 -17.55 12.46
C THR A 5 0.02 -16.92 13.71
N ASP A 6 0.66 -15.92 14.30
CA ASP A 6 0.14 -15.25 15.50
C ASP A 6 -1.21 -14.56 15.24
N ILE A 7 -1.42 -14.01 14.04
CA ILE A 7 -2.70 -13.43 13.59
C ILE A 7 -3.81 -14.48 13.45
N ILE A 8 -3.46 -15.70 13.06
CA ILE A 8 -4.42 -16.79 12.79
C ILE A 8 -4.80 -17.56 14.05
N THR A 9 -3.88 -17.68 15.02
CA THR A 9 -3.98 -18.70 16.09
C THR A 9 -4.27 -18.13 17.48
N SER A 10 -4.22 -16.81 17.65
CA SER A 10 -4.56 -16.15 18.91
C SER A 10 -6.03 -15.74 18.91
N GLN A 11 -6.70 -15.80 20.07
CA GLN A 11 -8.10 -15.41 20.25
C GLN A 11 -8.28 -13.92 19.94
N SER A 12 -8.40 -13.60 18.66
CA SER A 12 -8.60 -12.26 18.14
C SER A 12 -10.10 -11.98 18.13
N VAL A 13 -10.53 -10.92 18.84
CA VAL A 13 -11.95 -10.51 18.93
C VAL A 13 -12.46 -9.85 17.64
N ILE A 14 -11.56 -9.51 16.71
CA ILE A 14 -11.89 -9.08 15.35
C ILE A 14 -11.18 -10.02 14.38
N GLN A 15 -11.97 -10.86 13.73
CA GLN A 15 -11.48 -11.88 12.81
C GLN A 15 -11.19 -11.20 11.47
N VAL A 16 -9.91 -10.95 11.19
CA VAL A 16 -9.48 -10.62 9.82
C VAL A 16 -9.89 -11.79 8.95
N ASP A 17 -10.60 -11.54 7.84
CA ASP A 17 -11.00 -12.61 6.94
C ASP A 17 -9.72 -13.26 6.39
N PHE A 18 -9.56 -14.56 6.67
CA PHE A 18 -8.39 -15.32 6.25
C PHE A 18 -8.27 -15.38 4.72
N ALA A 19 -9.40 -15.30 3.99
CA ALA A 19 -9.38 -15.20 2.54
C ALA A 19 -8.74 -13.88 2.07
N ASP A 20 -8.98 -12.78 2.76
CA ASP A 20 -8.43 -11.47 2.43
C ASP A 20 -6.94 -11.37 2.77
N VAL A 21 -6.51 -11.89 3.93
CA VAL A 21 -5.08 -11.99 4.28
C VAL A 21 -4.37 -12.85 3.25
N LYS A 22 -4.95 -13.99 2.88
CA LYS A 22 -4.36 -14.90 1.89
C LYS A 22 -4.31 -14.26 0.50
N ALA A 23 -5.31 -13.48 0.11
CA ALA A 23 -5.32 -12.76 -1.16
C ALA A 23 -4.19 -11.74 -1.22
N ILE A 24 -4.02 -10.93 -0.17
CA ILE A 24 -2.90 -9.99 -0.07
C ILE A 24 -1.56 -10.71 -0.11
N MET A 25 -1.38 -11.77 0.68
CA MET A 25 -0.08 -12.43 0.80
C MET A 25 0.29 -13.28 -0.42
N LYS A 26 -0.69 -13.74 -1.20
CA LYS A 26 -0.48 -14.56 -2.40
C LYS A 26 -0.03 -13.73 -3.60
N ASP A 27 -0.53 -12.51 -3.72
CA ASP A 27 -0.24 -11.58 -4.82
C ASP A 27 0.62 -10.38 -4.37
N ALA A 28 1.22 -10.43 -3.18
CA ALA A 28 1.92 -9.31 -2.54
C ALA A 28 3.14 -8.77 -3.31
N GLY A 29 3.79 -9.60 -4.13
CA GLY A 29 5.11 -9.27 -4.67
C GLY A 29 6.11 -9.00 -3.53
N LYS A 30 6.67 -7.78 -3.48
CA LYS A 30 7.49 -7.33 -2.35
C LYS A 30 6.60 -7.04 -1.13
N ALA A 31 6.98 -7.58 0.02
CA ALA A 31 6.34 -7.33 1.29
C ALA A 31 7.36 -6.77 2.29
N LEU A 32 6.95 -5.75 3.03
CA LEU A 32 7.75 -5.08 4.04
C LEU A 32 7.04 -5.17 5.38
N MET A 33 7.80 -5.35 6.45
CA MET A 33 7.26 -5.57 7.79
C MET A 33 7.85 -4.57 8.76
N GLY A 34 6.99 -3.82 9.42
CA GLY A 34 7.33 -2.92 10.50
C GLY A 34 6.86 -3.46 11.85
N ILE A 35 7.66 -3.28 12.90
CA ILE A 35 7.27 -3.64 14.26
C ILE A 35 7.58 -2.46 15.17
N GLY A 36 6.62 -2.09 16.00
CA GLY A 36 6.77 -1.04 16.99
C GLY A 36 6.19 -1.46 18.32
N GLU A 37 6.83 -1.02 19.40
CA GLU A 37 6.36 -1.24 20.76
C GLU A 37 6.23 0.10 21.48
N GLY A 38 5.19 0.20 22.30
CA GLY A 38 4.89 1.39 23.09
C GLY A 38 4.40 1.04 24.49
N GLN A 39 4.53 2.00 25.40
CA GLN A 39 4.17 1.87 26.82
C GLN A 39 3.57 3.19 27.34
N GLY A 40 2.79 3.13 28.41
CA GLY A 40 2.16 4.30 29.02
C GLY A 40 0.90 4.80 28.26
N GLU A 41 0.55 6.07 28.47
CA GLU A 41 -0.75 6.63 28.05
C GLU A 41 -0.96 6.69 26.53
N LYS A 42 0.12 6.87 25.76
CA LYS A 42 0.10 6.92 24.29
C LYS A 42 0.71 5.70 23.61
N ARG A 43 0.83 4.60 24.34
CA ARG A 43 1.50 3.36 23.89
C ARG A 43 1.09 2.90 22.50
N THR A 44 -0.20 2.96 22.16
CA THR A 44 -0.71 2.47 20.88
C THR A 44 -0.35 3.41 19.73
N GLN A 45 -0.39 4.73 19.97
CA GLN A 45 0.05 5.76 19.01
C GLN A 45 1.58 5.68 18.79
N ASP A 46 2.35 5.55 19.88
CA ASP A 46 3.80 5.44 19.79
C ASP A 46 4.22 4.14 19.08
N ALA A 47 3.54 3.02 19.38
CA ALA A 47 3.81 1.74 18.75
C ALA A 47 3.51 1.76 17.25
N ILE A 48 2.40 2.38 16.81
CA ILE A 48 2.08 2.44 15.38
C ILE A 48 3.08 3.32 14.63
N THR A 49 3.44 4.49 15.16
CA THR A 49 4.44 5.38 14.54
C THR A 49 5.78 4.66 14.40
N ARG A 50 6.24 3.98 15.46
CA ARG A 50 7.48 3.18 15.41
C ARG A 50 7.41 2.03 14.41
N ALA A 51 6.26 1.36 14.30
CA ALA A 51 6.09 0.29 13.33
C ALA A 51 6.20 0.83 11.90
N MET A 52 5.64 2.01 11.64
CA MET A 52 5.66 2.66 10.33
C MET A 52 7.00 3.28 9.95
N ASP A 53 7.79 3.70 10.94
CA ASP A 53 9.15 4.21 10.76
C ASP A 53 10.21 3.11 10.92
N SER A 54 9.80 1.85 10.99
CA SER A 54 10.70 0.72 11.24
C SER A 54 11.75 0.58 10.14
N PRO A 55 13.04 0.39 10.47
CA PRO A 55 14.13 0.23 9.50
C PRO A 55 13.99 -1.03 8.62
N LEU A 56 13.09 -1.95 8.99
CA LEU A 56 12.74 -3.12 8.20
C LEU A 56 11.84 -2.81 6.98
N LEU A 57 11.37 -1.57 6.85
CA LEU A 57 10.60 -1.11 5.69
C LEU A 57 11.49 -0.66 4.51
N GLU A 58 12.82 -0.70 4.65
CA GLU A 58 13.79 -0.23 3.64
C GLU A 58 13.47 1.21 3.14
N ASP A 59 14.12 1.74 2.09
CA ASP A 59 13.85 3.09 1.55
C ASP A 59 12.44 3.27 0.95
N ILE A 60 11.52 2.33 1.20
CA ILE A 60 10.18 2.28 0.64
C ILE A 60 9.19 2.65 1.75
N SER A 61 8.67 3.88 1.67
CA SER A 61 7.58 4.33 2.54
C SER A 61 6.31 3.49 2.34
N ILE A 62 5.58 3.25 3.43
CA ILE A 62 4.29 2.55 3.41
C ILE A 62 3.23 3.22 2.53
N THR A 63 3.42 4.49 2.17
CA THR A 63 2.48 5.26 1.34
C THR A 63 2.23 4.62 -0.03
N GLY A 64 3.22 3.89 -0.57
CA GLY A 64 3.14 3.21 -1.86
C GLY A 64 2.45 1.83 -1.82
N ALA A 65 2.08 1.32 -0.65
CA ALA A 65 1.47 0.01 -0.53
C ALA A 65 -0.02 0.04 -0.92
N ARG A 66 -0.48 -0.93 -1.71
CA ARG A 66 -1.90 -1.14 -2.02
C ARG A 66 -2.60 -2.09 -1.05
N GLY A 67 -1.84 -2.88 -0.28
CA GLY A 67 -2.35 -3.74 0.78
C GLY A 67 -1.58 -3.52 2.06
N LEU A 68 -2.27 -3.21 3.15
CA LEU A 68 -1.69 -3.04 4.47
C LEU A 68 -2.40 -3.94 5.48
N LEU A 69 -1.63 -4.72 6.24
CA LEU A 69 -2.12 -5.48 7.38
C LEU A 69 -1.52 -4.90 8.66
N VAL A 70 -2.37 -4.61 9.64
CA VAL A 70 -1.98 -4.09 10.95
C VAL A 70 -2.46 -5.06 12.02
N ASN A 71 -1.58 -5.52 12.90
CA ASN A 71 -1.96 -6.30 14.06
C ASN A 71 -1.53 -5.59 15.34
N ILE A 72 -2.47 -5.39 16.26
CA ILE A 72 -2.22 -4.77 17.55
C ILE A 72 -2.28 -5.86 18.62
N THR A 73 -1.17 -6.10 19.30
CA THR A 73 -1.06 -7.08 20.39
C THR A 73 -0.96 -6.36 21.73
N GLY A 74 -1.79 -6.78 22.69
CA GLY A 74 -1.73 -6.24 24.05
C GLY A 74 -2.55 -7.06 25.03
N ASN A 75 -2.53 -6.65 26.30
CA ASN A 75 -3.32 -7.32 27.33
C ASN A 75 -4.83 -7.16 27.06
N PRO A 76 -5.65 -8.22 27.16
CA PRO A 76 -7.10 -8.12 26.98
C PRO A 76 -7.79 -7.19 27.97
N GLN A 77 -7.23 -6.97 29.16
CA GLN A 77 -7.80 -6.09 30.18
C GLN A 77 -7.45 -4.62 29.97
N ASN A 78 -6.34 -4.35 29.26
CA ASN A 78 -5.81 -3.00 29.12
C ASN A 78 -6.01 -2.44 27.71
N LEU A 79 -5.99 -3.26 26.66
CA LEU A 79 -6.12 -2.81 25.28
C LEU A 79 -7.57 -2.44 24.97
N THR A 80 -7.83 -1.15 24.82
CA THR A 80 -9.19 -0.64 24.57
C THR A 80 -9.48 -0.47 23.08
N PHE A 81 -10.76 -0.54 22.73
CA PHE A 81 -11.20 -0.23 21.36
C PHE A 81 -10.85 1.20 20.93
N PHE A 82 -10.86 2.16 21.87
CA PHE A 82 -10.52 3.55 21.58
C PHE A 82 -9.06 3.69 21.13
N GLU A 83 -8.12 3.07 21.85
CA GLU A 83 -6.71 3.07 21.46
C GLU A 83 -6.48 2.44 20.08
N VAL A 84 -7.18 1.33 19.79
CA VAL A 84 -7.14 0.68 18.48
C VAL A 84 -7.65 1.63 17.39
N ALA A 85 -8.78 2.30 17.62
CA ALA A 85 -9.36 3.25 16.66
C ALA A 85 -8.43 4.43 16.37
N GLU A 86 -7.78 4.99 17.39
CA GLU A 86 -6.82 6.08 17.23
C GLU A 86 -5.60 5.66 16.38
N ALA A 87 -5.04 4.47 16.63
CA ALA A 87 -3.95 3.94 15.80
C ALA A 87 -4.39 3.76 14.33
N MET A 88 -5.60 3.26 14.10
CA MET A 88 -6.12 3.08 12.75
C MET A 88 -6.33 4.41 12.02
N ASP A 89 -6.70 5.46 12.73
CA ASP A 89 -6.82 6.81 12.16
C ASP A 89 -5.47 7.40 11.76
N ILE A 90 -4.38 7.05 12.46
CA ILE A 90 -3.01 7.41 12.07
C ILE A 90 -2.65 6.69 10.76
N VAL A 91 -2.83 5.37 10.72
CA VAL A 91 -2.54 4.55 9.53
C VAL A 91 -3.24 5.08 8.29
N LYS A 92 -4.55 5.37 8.39
CA LYS A 92 -5.35 5.86 7.27
C LYS A 92 -4.90 7.21 6.71
N LYS A 93 -4.20 8.03 7.50
CA LYS A 93 -3.69 9.33 7.05
C LYS A 93 -2.39 9.20 6.24
N GLU A 94 -1.67 8.12 6.44
CA GLU A 94 -0.31 7.92 5.93
C GLU A 94 -0.28 7.01 4.68
N VAL A 95 -1.32 6.18 4.51
CA VAL A 95 -1.51 5.35 3.32
C VAL A 95 -2.30 6.06 2.23
N SER A 96 -2.11 5.60 0.99
CA SER A 96 -2.90 6.05 -0.16
C SER A 96 -4.38 5.69 -0.02
N LYS A 97 -5.28 6.49 -0.60
CA LYS A 97 -6.74 6.26 -0.54
C LYS A 97 -7.18 4.92 -1.15
N ASP A 98 -6.40 4.42 -2.10
CA ASP A 98 -6.65 3.16 -2.78
C ASP A 98 -5.98 1.97 -2.05
N CYS A 99 -5.37 2.20 -0.89
CA CYS A 99 -4.80 1.16 -0.05
C CYS A 99 -5.90 0.42 0.72
N HIS A 100 -5.93 -0.90 0.58
CA HIS A 100 -6.80 -1.75 1.37
C HIS A 100 -6.13 -2.04 2.72
N VAL A 101 -6.72 -1.53 3.80
CA VAL A 101 -6.20 -1.69 5.16
C VAL A 101 -7.00 -2.74 5.92
N TYR A 102 -6.28 -3.76 6.39
CA TYR A 102 -6.78 -4.84 7.24
C TYR A 102 -6.20 -4.66 8.62
N PHE A 103 -7.04 -4.76 9.66
CA PHE A 103 -6.56 -4.67 11.02
C PHE A 103 -7.09 -5.78 11.90
N GLY A 104 -6.23 -6.28 12.78
CA GLY A 104 -6.52 -7.28 13.78
C GLY A 104 -6.06 -6.82 15.16
N GLN A 105 -6.64 -7.45 16.17
CA GLN A 105 -6.20 -7.31 17.55
C GLN A 105 -5.95 -8.69 18.15
N THR A 106 -4.77 -8.87 18.70
CA THR A 106 -4.36 -10.08 19.40
C THR A 106 -4.32 -9.80 20.90
N TYR A 107 -4.98 -10.65 21.68
CA TYR A 107 -4.86 -10.61 23.12
C TYR A 107 -3.77 -11.54 23.60
N ASP A 108 -2.87 -10.99 24.40
CA ASP A 108 -1.81 -11.75 25.05
C ASP A 108 -1.61 -11.22 26.47
N SER A 109 -1.93 -12.06 27.46
CA SER A 109 -1.82 -11.72 28.87
C SER A 109 -0.37 -11.56 29.36
N ALA A 110 0.63 -11.96 28.56
CA ALA A 110 2.04 -11.70 28.85
C ALA A 110 2.41 -10.22 28.67
N PHE A 111 1.59 -9.46 27.92
CA PHE A 111 1.71 -8.01 27.87
C PHE A 111 1.08 -7.43 29.13
N GLU A 112 1.82 -6.62 29.87
CA GLU A 112 1.29 -5.87 31.01
C GLU A 112 0.66 -4.56 30.50
N ASP A 113 1.39 -3.45 30.61
CA ASP A 113 0.99 -2.14 30.11
C ASP A 113 1.51 -1.84 28.70
N ASN A 114 2.20 -2.79 28.08
CA ASN A 114 2.84 -2.62 26.78
C ASN A 114 1.91 -3.02 25.64
N VAL A 115 2.07 -2.37 24.50
CA VAL A 115 1.41 -2.72 23.25
C VAL A 115 2.46 -2.91 22.18
N LYS A 116 2.31 -3.96 21.38
CA LYS A 116 3.11 -4.23 20.19
C LYS A 116 2.23 -4.09 18.96
N VAL A 117 2.69 -3.33 17.99
CA VAL A 117 2.03 -3.15 16.70
C VAL A 117 2.93 -3.74 15.62
N THR A 118 2.34 -4.59 14.80
CA THR A 118 2.97 -5.18 13.63
C THR A 118 2.26 -4.65 12.40
N VAL A 119 3.02 -4.09 11.46
CA VAL A 119 2.51 -3.61 10.18
C VAL A 119 3.16 -4.43 9.07
N VAL A 120 2.36 -4.90 8.12
CA VAL A 120 2.84 -5.60 6.93
C VAL A 120 2.28 -4.88 5.72
N ALA A 121 3.17 -4.25 4.96
CA ALA A 121 2.85 -3.53 3.74
C ALA A 121 3.20 -4.40 2.53
N THR A 122 2.33 -4.42 1.53
CA THR A 122 2.40 -5.34 0.38
C THR A 122 1.87 -4.67 -0.87
N ASN A 123 2.17 -5.27 -2.02
CA ASN A 123 1.68 -4.82 -3.32
C ASN A 123 2.01 -3.33 -3.52
N PHE A 124 3.28 -2.99 -3.30
CA PHE A 124 3.79 -1.66 -3.55
C PHE A 124 3.63 -1.34 -5.03
N GLU A 125 3.13 -0.16 -5.34
CA GLU A 125 3.27 0.35 -6.69
C GLU A 125 4.76 0.36 -7.02
N GLU A 126 5.16 -0.42 -8.03
CA GLU A 126 6.37 -0.10 -8.74
C GLU A 126 6.13 1.32 -9.25
N LYS A 127 6.76 2.31 -8.60
CA LYS A 127 7.11 3.52 -9.31
C LYS A 127 7.83 2.97 -10.52
N SER A 128 7.17 2.98 -11.68
CA SER A 128 7.91 2.92 -12.92
C SER A 128 8.96 4.00 -12.71
N GLU A 129 10.22 3.61 -12.65
CA GLU A 129 11.28 4.48 -13.08
C GLU A 129 10.82 4.87 -14.49
N ARG A 130 10.06 5.96 -14.58
CA ARG A 130 10.09 6.76 -15.79
C ARG A 130 11.53 7.17 -15.77
N GLU A 131 12.33 6.41 -16.50
CA GLU A 131 13.62 6.83 -17.00
C GLU A 131 13.41 8.29 -17.38
N GLU A 132 13.98 9.18 -16.58
CA GLU A 132 14.24 10.52 -17.01
C GLU A 132 15.13 10.34 -18.22
N ALA A 133 14.51 10.32 -19.41
CA ALA A 133 15.25 10.43 -20.65
C ALA A 133 16.09 11.70 -20.48
N PRO A 134 17.43 11.63 -20.60
CA PRO A 134 18.24 12.82 -20.54
C PRO A 134 17.76 13.73 -21.67
N VAL A 135 17.19 14.87 -21.30
CA VAL A 135 16.95 15.98 -22.22
C VAL A 135 18.30 16.58 -22.56
N ASP A 136 19.01 15.94 -23.48
CA ASP A 136 20.14 16.55 -24.17
C ASP A 136 19.81 16.72 -25.64
N GLY A 137 20.10 17.91 -26.16
CA GLY A 137 20.03 18.22 -27.58
C GLY A 137 18.70 18.77 -28.09
N PHE A 138 18.52 20.07 -27.95
CA PHE A 138 17.68 20.83 -28.87
C PHE A 138 18.36 20.81 -30.25
N GLU A 139 17.92 19.96 -31.17
CA GLU A 139 18.16 20.13 -32.61
C GLU A 139 16.85 20.08 -33.37
N THR A 140 16.46 21.24 -33.91
CA THR A 140 15.37 21.39 -34.87
C THR A 140 15.67 20.63 -36.15
N ARG A 141 14.88 19.60 -36.46
CA ARG A 141 14.72 19.10 -37.83
C ARG A 141 13.25 19.12 -38.20
N PHE A 142 12.90 20.04 -39.08
CA PHE A 142 11.62 20.05 -39.79
C PHE A 142 11.53 18.77 -40.63
N ALA A 143 10.53 17.93 -40.35
CA ALA A 143 10.14 16.83 -41.22
C ALA A 143 8.87 17.24 -41.98
N VAL A 144 8.95 17.19 -43.31
CA VAL A 144 7.83 17.41 -44.23
C VAL A 144 6.90 16.19 -44.13
N PRO A 145 5.56 16.33 -44.04
CA PRO A 145 4.68 15.17 -44.04
C PRO A 145 4.59 14.58 -45.46
N GLU A 146 4.85 13.27 -45.60
CA GLU A 146 4.39 12.49 -46.75
C GLU A 146 2.95 12.03 -46.49
N GLU A 147 2.03 12.35 -47.42
CA GLU A 147 0.67 11.83 -47.40
C GLU A 147 0.61 10.46 -48.10
N PRO A 148 -0.14 9.48 -47.56
CA PRO A 148 -0.27 8.15 -48.15
C PRO A 148 -1.32 8.10 -49.27
N ASP A 149 -0.99 7.36 -50.32
CA ASP A 149 -1.79 7.11 -51.53
C ASP A 149 -3.25 6.71 -51.25
N ALA A 150 -4.18 7.51 -51.76
CA ALA A 150 -5.59 7.17 -51.87
C ALA A 150 -5.94 6.79 -53.33
N VAL A 151 -6.02 5.48 -53.55
CA VAL A 151 -6.98 4.71 -54.36
C VAL A 151 -7.57 5.39 -55.62
N ASP A 152 -7.24 4.76 -56.75
CA ASP A 152 -7.77 4.92 -58.10
C ASP A 152 -9.32 4.96 -58.17
N VAL A 153 -9.88 6.06 -58.68
CA VAL A 153 -11.32 6.18 -59.01
C VAL A 153 -11.46 6.63 -60.47
N PRO A 154 -12.17 5.86 -61.33
CA PRO A 154 -12.21 6.08 -62.78
C PRO A 154 -13.03 7.31 -63.23
N PRO A 155 -12.80 7.82 -64.46
CA PRO A 155 -13.22 9.16 -64.86
C PRO A 155 -14.65 9.21 -65.41
N GLY A 156 -15.54 9.97 -64.77
CA GLY A 156 -16.87 10.21 -65.33
C GLY A 156 -17.86 10.98 -64.47
N MET A 157 -17.67 12.29 -64.29
CA MET A 157 -18.79 13.25 -64.15
C MET A 157 -18.31 14.70 -64.23
N ARG A 158 -18.47 15.30 -65.42
CA ARG A 158 -18.33 16.75 -65.62
C ARG A 158 -19.39 17.48 -64.79
N LYS A 159 -18.98 18.38 -63.89
CA LYS A 159 -19.81 19.51 -63.46
C LYS A 159 -19.45 20.72 -64.33
N LYS A 160 -20.41 21.22 -65.10
CA LYS A 160 -20.46 22.62 -65.52
C LYS A 160 -21.68 23.25 -64.87
N SER A 161 -21.42 24.10 -63.88
CA SER A 161 -22.34 25.16 -63.47
C SER A 161 -21.56 26.46 -63.55
N TYR A 162 -21.60 27.09 -64.72
CA TYR A 162 -21.94 28.49 -64.95
C TYR A 162 -22.11 28.69 -66.45
#